data_AF-A0A7V9GX41-F1
#
_entry.id   AF-A0A7V9GX41-F1
#
_cell.length_a   1.000
_cell.length_b   1.000
_cell.length_c   1.000
_cell.angle_alpha   90.00
_cell.angle_beta   90.00
_cell.angle_gamma   90.00
#
_symmetry.space_group_name_H-M   'P 1'
#
loop_
_entity.id
_entity.type
_entity.pdbx_description
1 polymer ?
#
loop_
_entity_poly.entity_id
_entity_poly.type
_entity_poly.pdbx_seq_one_letter_code
_entity_poly.pdbx_strand_id
1 'polypeptide(L)'
;MQQGDRLTGRLDPELRYLSRTPGSAAFVDDLEPYGGRVQRHADSKVGVLDLAADLDARGARSADVYSCGPAGLLDAVEAYAADRPGCRLRVERSAAAAGPPDPAVERGFVVEIADGLLEDITEVRRLRTAQSG
;
A
#
# COMPACT_ATOMS: atom_id res chain seq x y z
N MET A 1 -6.27 -26.18 1.96
CA MET A 1 -5.16 -26.67 2.80
C MET A 1 -3.85 -26.42 2.06
N GLN A 2 -2.78 -26.01 2.74
CA GLN A 2 -1.53 -25.38 2.23
C GLN A 2 -1.50 -23.83 2.28
N GLN A 3 -2.05 -23.22 3.34
CA GLN A 3 -1.50 -21.96 3.87
C GLN A 3 -0.64 -22.36 5.08
N GLY A 4 0.65 -22.56 4.84
CA GLY A 4 1.57 -22.99 5.89
C GLY A 4 2.99 -22.64 5.47
N ASP A 5 3.58 -21.74 6.23
CA ASP A 5 5.02 -21.58 6.43
C ASP A 5 5.90 -21.35 5.18
N ARG A 6 6.05 -20.08 4.76
CA ARG A 6 7.11 -19.65 3.82
C ARG A 6 7.96 -18.50 4.34
N LEU A 7 7.70 -18.01 5.55
CA LEU A 7 8.50 -16.94 6.17
C LEU A 7 9.77 -17.47 6.86
N THR A 8 10.00 -18.79 6.86
CA THR A 8 11.21 -19.46 7.36
C THR A 8 12.33 -19.59 6.33
N GLY A 9 12.08 -19.17 5.07
CA GLY A 9 13.11 -19.00 4.05
C GLY A 9 13.67 -17.58 4.06
N ARG A 10 14.98 -17.42 3.88
CA ARG A 10 15.61 -16.12 3.64
C ARG A 10 14.97 -15.49 2.40
N LEU A 11 14.17 -14.45 2.60
CA LEU A 11 13.63 -13.62 1.53
C LEU A 11 14.80 -12.86 0.88
N ASP A 12 14.82 -12.80 -0.44
CA ASP A 12 15.73 -11.93 -1.20
C ASP A 12 14.89 -10.82 -1.88
N PRO A 13 14.46 -9.81 -1.12
CA PRO A 13 13.58 -8.77 -1.64
C PRO A 13 14.33 -7.80 -2.55
N GLU A 14 13.68 -7.42 -3.66
CA GLU A 14 14.07 -6.27 -4.49
C GLU A 14 13.16 -5.07 -4.20
N LEU A 15 13.74 -3.86 -4.19
CA LEU A 15 13.02 -2.61 -3.96
C LEU A 15 13.07 -1.72 -5.21
N ARG A 16 11.88 -1.29 -5.64
CA ARG A 16 11.71 -0.18 -6.59
C ARG A 16 11.40 1.09 -5.82
N TYR A 17 12.39 1.98 -5.75
CA TYR A 17 12.25 3.24 -5.06
C TYR A 17 11.99 4.37 -6.06
N LEU A 18 10.71 4.72 -6.20
CA LEU A 18 10.21 5.64 -7.22
C LEU A 18 10.05 7.04 -6.63
N SER A 19 10.48 8.06 -7.37
CA SER A 19 10.28 9.46 -6.99
C SER A 19 10.02 10.33 -8.22
N ARG A 20 9.50 11.54 -8.02
CA ARG A 20 9.31 12.49 -9.14
C ARG A 20 10.64 13.09 -9.58
N THR A 21 11.46 13.49 -8.60
CA THR A 21 12.81 14.02 -8.82
C THR A 21 13.78 13.34 -7.85
N PRO A 22 15.07 13.26 -8.18
CA PRO A 22 16.06 12.67 -7.28
C PRO A 22 16.07 13.31 -5.88
N GLY A 23 15.91 14.64 -5.82
CA GLY A 23 15.92 15.39 -4.55
C GLY A 23 14.67 15.24 -3.68
N SER A 24 13.61 14.60 -4.19
CA SER A 24 12.39 14.30 -3.41
C SER A 24 12.43 12.94 -2.72
N ALA A 25 13.45 12.11 -3.03
CA ALA A 25 13.62 10.78 -2.47
C ALA A 25 14.27 10.88 -1.08
N ALA A 26 13.61 10.37 -0.06
CA ALA A 26 14.14 10.30 1.30
C ALA A 26 15.01 9.05 1.48
N PHE A 27 15.77 8.97 2.57
CA PHE A 27 16.53 7.76 2.96
C PHE A 27 17.50 7.23 1.89
N VAL A 28 17.93 8.08 0.95
CA VAL A 28 18.76 7.66 -0.19
C VAL A 28 20.09 7.09 0.27
N ASP A 29 20.74 7.76 1.23
CA ASP A 29 22.03 7.34 1.77
C ASP A 29 21.88 6.05 2.59
N ASP A 30 20.77 5.91 3.34
CA ASP A 30 20.46 4.69 4.10
C ASP A 30 20.21 3.48 3.18
N LEU A 31 19.77 3.71 1.95
CA LEU A 31 19.49 2.68 0.96
C LEU A 31 20.70 2.29 0.11
N GLU A 32 21.78 3.08 0.12
CA GLU A 32 23.00 2.82 -0.67
C GLU A 32 23.64 1.44 -0.36
N PRO A 33 23.76 0.99 0.90
CA PRO A 33 24.40 -0.30 1.23
C PRO A 33 23.72 -1.53 0.62
N TYR A 34 22.47 -1.42 0.20
CA TYR A 34 21.71 -2.53 -0.39
C TYR A 34 22.01 -2.74 -1.89
N GLY A 35 22.74 -1.82 -2.52
CA GLY A 35 23.29 -1.98 -3.87
C GLY A 35 22.24 -2.37 -4.91
N GLY A 36 22.55 -3.40 -5.70
CA GLY A 36 21.71 -3.85 -6.83
C GLY A 36 20.29 -4.30 -6.47
N ARG A 37 20.01 -4.56 -5.18
CA ARG A 37 18.65 -4.88 -4.71
C ARG A 37 17.73 -3.66 -4.68
N VAL A 38 18.29 -2.44 -4.61
CA VAL A 38 17.52 -1.20 -4.61
C VAL A 38 17.71 -0.49 -5.94
N GLN A 39 16.65 -0.44 -6.72
CA GLN A 39 16.64 0.26 -8.00
C GLN A 39 15.84 1.53 -7.85
N ARG A 40 16.53 2.67 -7.95
CA ARG A 40 15.94 4.01 -7.85
C ARG A 40 15.46 4.47 -9.23
N HIS A 41 14.28 5.09 -9.27
CA HIS A 41 13.71 5.68 -10.49
C HIS A 41 13.24 7.09 -10.17
N ALA A 42 13.60 8.04 -11.03
CA ALA A 42 13.12 9.41 -10.93
C ALA A 42 12.45 9.82 -12.24
N ASP A 43 11.16 10.16 -12.18
CA ASP A 43 10.39 10.50 -13.38
C ASP A 43 11.03 11.63 -14.19
N SER A 44 11.60 12.64 -13.51
CA SER A 44 12.25 13.78 -14.16
C SER A 44 13.50 13.41 -14.96
N LYS A 45 14.05 12.20 -14.80
CA LYS A 45 15.26 11.74 -15.52
C LYS A 45 14.91 10.86 -16.73
N VAL A 46 13.89 10.03 -16.61
CA VAL A 46 13.62 8.92 -17.55
C VAL A 46 12.14 8.77 -17.92
N GLY A 47 11.28 9.68 -17.46
CA GLY A 47 9.84 9.60 -17.62
C GLY A 47 9.19 8.69 -16.57
N VAL A 48 7.85 8.62 -16.61
CA VAL A 48 7.08 7.74 -15.73
C VAL A 48 7.42 6.28 -16.04
N LEU A 49 7.67 5.49 -15.00
CA LEU A 49 8.01 4.07 -15.15
C LEU A 49 6.83 3.29 -15.76
N ASP A 50 7.10 2.48 -16.79
CA ASP A 50 6.19 1.41 -17.19
C ASP A 50 6.24 0.31 -16.11
N LEU A 51 5.33 0.41 -15.15
CA LEU A 51 5.29 -0.47 -13.98
C LEU A 51 5.04 -1.93 -14.36
N ALA A 52 4.18 -2.19 -15.35
CA ALA A 52 3.83 -3.54 -15.73
C ALA A 52 5.02 -4.25 -16.39
N ALA A 53 5.73 -3.57 -17.29
CA ALA A 53 6.94 -4.08 -17.90
C ALA A 53 8.07 -4.31 -16.87
N ASP A 54 8.28 -3.37 -15.94
CA ASP A 54 9.29 -3.50 -14.88
C ASP A 54 9.01 -4.68 -13.96
N LEU A 55 7.76 -4.88 -13.53
CA LEU A 55 7.35 -5.99 -12.67
C LEU A 55 7.43 -7.35 -13.41
N ASP A 56 7.05 -7.40 -14.68
CA ASP A 56 7.17 -8.63 -15.49
C ASP A 56 8.64 -9.02 -15.71
N ALA A 57 9.53 -8.05 -15.96
CA ALA A 57 10.97 -8.30 -16.11
C ALA A 57 11.63 -8.89 -14.85
N ARG A 58 11.00 -8.71 -13.68
CA ARG A 58 11.45 -9.22 -12.38
C ARG A 58 10.78 -10.53 -11.97
N GLY A 59 9.90 -11.08 -12.81
CA GLY A 59 9.17 -12.30 -12.48
C GLY A 59 8.08 -12.09 -11.41
N ALA A 60 7.54 -10.87 -11.27
CA ALA A 60 6.52 -10.57 -10.26
C ALA A 60 5.16 -11.26 -10.49
N ARG A 61 4.99 -11.96 -11.63
CA ARG A 61 3.76 -12.69 -11.99
C ARG A 61 3.30 -13.72 -10.95
N SER A 62 4.23 -14.21 -10.13
CA SER A 62 3.95 -15.15 -9.03
C SER A 62 4.58 -14.74 -7.69
N ALA A 63 4.92 -13.45 -7.53
CA ALA A 63 5.61 -12.93 -6.35
C ALA A 63 4.64 -12.38 -5.29
N ASP A 64 5.13 -12.21 -4.06
CA ASP A 64 4.53 -11.29 -3.10
C ASP A 64 5.00 -9.87 -3.45
N VAL A 65 4.06 -8.99 -3.79
CA VAL A 65 4.35 -7.57 -4.10
C VAL A 65 3.82 -6.73 -2.95
N TYR A 66 4.69 -5.85 -2.43
CA TYR A 66 4.35 -4.86 -1.43
C TYR A 66 4.50 -3.48 -2.05
N SER A 67 3.52 -2.61 -1.87
CA SER A 67 3.59 -1.25 -2.40
C SER A 67 2.99 -0.24 -1.43
N CYS A 68 3.68 0.88 -1.27
CA CYS A 68 3.20 2.06 -0.61
C CYS A 68 3.54 3.27 -1.49
N GLY A 69 2.70 4.30 -1.46
CA GLY A 69 2.94 5.50 -2.25
C GLY A 69 1.66 6.23 -2.65
N PRO A 70 1.77 7.13 -3.65
CA PRO A 70 0.63 7.91 -4.11
C PRO A 70 -0.42 7.02 -4.78
N ALA A 71 -1.68 7.46 -4.77
CA ALA A 71 -2.81 6.70 -5.34
C ALA A 71 -2.53 6.16 -6.75
N GLY A 72 -1.98 6.98 -7.65
CA GLY A 72 -1.67 6.54 -9.02
C GLY A 72 -0.68 5.37 -9.12
N LEU A 73 0.28 5.24 -8.20
CA LEU A 73 1.16 4.07 -8.14
C LEU A 73 0.38 2.84 -7.65
N LEU A 74 -0.44 3.02 -6.62
CA LEU A 74 -1.19 1.94 -5.99
C LEU A 74 -2.26 1.38 -6.93
N ASP A 75 -2.95 2.25 -7.67
CA ASP A 75 -3.94 1.85 -8.65
C ASP A 75 -3.27 1.09 -9.82
N ALA A 76 -2.06 1.50 -10.23
CA ALA A 76 -1.30 0.80 -11.27
C ALA A 76 -0.83 -0.60 -10.84
N VAL A 77 -0.36 -0.78 -9.60
CA VAL A 77 0.06 -2.11 -9.11
C VAL A 77 -1.14 -3.03 -8.87
N GLU A 78 -2.28 -2.47 -8.42
CA GLU A 78 -3.54 -3.22 -8.30
C GLU A 78 -4.03 -3.71 -9.67
N ALA A 79 -4.01 -2.85 -10.68
CA ALA A 79 -4.35 -3.24 -12.06
C ALA A 79 -3.41 -4.36 -12.57
N TYR A 80 -2.10 -4.23 -12.32
CA TYR A 80 -1.12 -5.27 -12.68
C TYR A 80 -1.44 -6.63 -12.03
N ALA A 81 -1.78 -6.62 -10.74
CA ALA A 81 -2.06 -7.83 -9.96
C ALA A 81 -3.41 -8.47 -10.32
N ALA A 82 -4.43 -7.67 -10.68
CA ALA A 82 -5.74 -8.16 -11.08
C ALA A 82 -5.67 -9.13 -12.28
N ASP A 83 -4.77 -8.86 -13.23
CA ASP A 83 -4.54 -9.72 -14.40
C ASP A 83 -3.67 -10.95 -14.11
N ARG A 84 -3.15 -11.10 -12.88
CA ARG A 84 -2.12 -12.09 -12.52
C ARG A 84 -2.48 -12.78 -11.19
N PRO A 85 -3.28 -13.87 -11.22
CA PRO A 85 -3.72 -14.57 -10.00
C PRO A 85 -2.60 -15.11 -9.11
N GLY A 86 -1.39 -15.30 -9.65
CA GLY A 86 -0.21 -15.71 -8.89
C GLY A 86 0.45 -14.57 -8.09
N CYS A 87 0.18 -13.32 -8.45
CA CYS A 87 0.71 -12.14 -7.78
C CYS A 87 -0.09 -11.86 -6.51
N ARG A 88 0.56 -11.93 -5.34
CA ARG A 88 -0.05 -11.60 -4.06
C ARG A 88 0.31 -10.17 -3.69
N LEU A 89 -0.62 -9.25 -3.91
CA LEU A 89 -0.42 -7.83 -3.66
C LEU A 89 -0.83 -7.44 -2.24
N ARG A 90 0.00 -6.64 -1.58
CA ARG A 90 -0.31 -5.91 -0.35
C ARG A 90 0.00 -4.43 -0.55
N VAL A 91 -0.98 -3.58 -0.29
CA VAL A 91 -0.86 -2.14 -0.42
C VAL A 91 -1.06 -1.43 0.90
N GLU A 92 -0.28 -0.39 1.13
CA GLU A 92 -0.53 0.60 2.19
C GLU A 92 -0.85 1.95 1.54
N ARG A 93 -2.03 2.49 1.85
CA ARG A 93 -2.51 3.77 1.33
C ARG A 93 -2.32 4.85 2.39
N SER A 94 -1.46 5.82 2.12
CA SER A 94 -1.39 7.05 2.93
C SER A 94 -2.57 7.96 2.56
N ALA A 95 -3.68 7.83 3.29
CA ALA A 95 -4.80 8.75 3.16
C ALA A 95 -4.53 10.02 3.98
N ALA A 96 -4.91 11.18 3.45
CA ALA A 96 -5.05 12.36 4.28
C ALA A 96 -6.09 12.07 5.37
N ALA A 97 -5.93 12.68 6.56
CA ALA A 97 -7.00 12.67 7.54
C ALA A 97 -8.26 13.19 6.84
N ALA A 98 -9.32 12.38 6.77
CA ALA A 98 -10.54 12.81 6.13
C ALA A 98 -11.05 14.13 6.77
N GLY A 99 -11.96 14.85 6.13
CA GLY A 99 -12.65 15.97 6.80
C GLY A 99 -13.46 15.48 8.02
N PRO A 100 -13.96 16.37 8.90
CA PRO A 100 -15.03 15.98 9.80
C PRO A 100 -16.20 15.37 9.02
N PRO A 101 -16.97 14.44 9.60
CA PRO A 101 -18.15 13.87 8.96
C PRO A 101 -19.11 14.99 8.53
N ASP A 102 -19.67 14.87 7.32
CA ASP A 102 -20.60 15.85 6.77
C ASP A 102 -22.04 15.44 7.10
N PRO A 103 -22.74 16.15 8.02
CA PRO A 103 -24.09 15.80 8.44
C PRO A 103 -25.13 15.89 7.31
N ALA A 104 -24.80 16.49 6.16
CA ALA A 104 -25.69 16.51 5.00
C ALA A 104 -25.75 15.17 4.25
N VAL A 105 -24.70 14.33 4.36
CA VAL A 105 -24.62 13.02 3.68
C VAL A 105 -24.59 11.84 4.65
N GLU A 106 -24.20 12.06 5.90
CA GLU A 106 -24.20 11.06 6.95
C GLU A 106 -25.62 10.82 7.49
N ARG A 107 -25.94 9.55 7.82
CA ARG A 107 -27.25 9.12 8.32
C ARG A 107 -27.05 8.13 9.46
N GLY A 108 -27.95 8.16 10.45
CA GLY A 108 -27.92 7.20 11.55
C GLY A 108 -28.26 5.77 11.09
N PHE A 109 -27.68 4.78 11.76
CA PHE A 109 -27.90 3.35 11.51
C PHE A 109 -27.75 2.53 12.79
N VAL A 110 -28.37 1.35 12.81
CA VAL A 110 -28.22 0.39 13.92
C VAL A 110 -27.16 -0.64 13.54
N VAL A 111 -26.24 -0.91 14.47
CA VAL A 111 -25.26 -1.99 14.34
C VAL A 111 -25.66 -3.13 15.27
N GLU A 112 -25.79 -4.32 14.71
CA GLU A 112 -25.80 -5.56 15.48
C GLU A 112 -24.38 -6.12 15.51
N ILE A 113 -23.80 -6.25 16.70
CA ILE A 113 -22.53 -6.96 16.87
C ILE A 113 -22.78 -8.45 17.11
N ALA A 114 -21.81 -9.30 16.79
CA ALA A 114 -22.00 -10.74 16.66
C ALA A 114 -22.47 -11.48 17.93
N ASP A 115 -22.41 -10.83 19.10
CA ASP A 115 -22.96 -11.34 20.37
C ASP A 115 -24.42 -10.90 20.63
N GLY A 116 -25.05 -10.21 19.67
CA GLY A 116 -26.47 -9.83 19.69
C GLY A 116 -26.75 -8.47 20.33
N LEU A 117 -25.73 -7.72 20.76
CA LEU A 117 -25.92 -6.35 21.23
C LEU A 117 -26.25 -5.43 20.04
N LEU A 118 -27.35 -4.69 20.17
CA LEU A 118 -27.77 -3.66 19.23
C LEU A 118 -27.34 -2.29 19.76
N GLU A 119 -26.56 -1.57 18.96
CA GLU A 119 -26.15 -0.19 19.24
C GLU A 119 -26.75 0.76 18.19
N ASP A 120 -27.52 1.75 18.65
CA ASP A 120 -28.09 2.80 17.80
C ASP A 120 -27.05 3.91 17.59
N ILE A 121 -26.54 4.02 16.36
CA ILE A 121 -25.59 5.06 15.98
C ILE A 121 -26.37 6.21 15.35
N THR A 122 -26.78 7.15 16.20
CA THR A 122 -27.48 8.39 15.79
C THR A 122 -26.53 9.56 15.52
N GLU A 123 -25.26 9.46 15.94
CA GLU A 123 -24.25 10.50 15.73
C GLU A 123 -22.92 9.89 15.26
N VAL A 124 -22.43 10.33 14.10
CA VAL A 124 -21.11 9.96 13.58
C VAL A 124 -20.08 10.98 14.07
N ARG A 125 -19.16 10.56 14.94
CA ARG A 125 -18.05 11.39 15.42
C ARG A 125 -16.71 10.71 15.24
N ARG A 126 -15.65 11.50 15.06
CA ARG A 126 -14.29 10.97 15.15
C ARG A 126 -13.92 10.66 16.59
N LEU A 127 -13.64 9.38 16.86
CA LEU A 127 -12.98 8.97 18.08
C LEU A 127 -11.48 9.26 17.94
N ARG A 128 -10.94 10.08 18.85
CA ARG A 128 -9.48 10.20 19.00
C ARG A 128 -9.03 8.98 19.80
N THR A 129 -8.13 8.17 19.25
CA THR A 129 -7.43 7.16 20.05
C THR A 129 -6.65 7.87 21.15
N ALA A 130 -6.86 7.47 22.40
CA ALA A 130 -6.07 7.96 23.52
C ALA A 130 -4.61 7.67 23.22
N GLN A 131 -3.78 8.71 23.13
CA GLN A 131 -2.34 8.51 23.07
C GLN A 131 -1.93 7.98 24.45
N SER A 132 -1.46 6.74 24.47
CA SER A 132 -0.81 6.18 25.66
C SER A 132 0.49 6.95 25.82
N GLY A 133 0.61 7.69 26.92
CA GLY A 133 1.81 8.45 27.28
C GLY A 133 2.96 7.57 27.74
#